data_AF-A0A7C3FDT2-F1
#
_entry.id   AF-A0A7C3FDT2-F1
#
_cell.length_a   1.000
_cell.length_b   1.000
_cell.length_c   1.000
_cell.angle_alpha   90.00
_cell.angle_beta   90.00
_cell.angle_gamma   90.00
#
_symmetry.space_group_name_H-M   'P 1'
#
loop_
_entity.id
_entity.type
_entity.pdbx_description
1 polymer ?
#
loop_
_entity_poly.entity_id
_entity_poly.type
_entity_poly.pdbx_seq_one_letter_code
_entity_poly.pdbx_strand_id
1 'polypeptide(L)'
;MPYSGPNDRDLPEAVKKLPKKLREIWVAAFNAAHKGRPDDEGYAFRAAWAAVRRVREGKKMAEEQKAKKKTEDGVGYPASAYLHVPEPEKPTTWSLRVRDARGKIDREQLGQVAAALGPKGFRGNRAKVTDEERRKYARQLISLYREIEVPDEDIPRYLWGIAGMKGPKEKSINLRATLAEVESALPRAFPGLDMWAVEVFDDHVIVSMHEPGMARKYYKVPYQVTYKQIEGDPNETEVIDQITFASREEWMQVVPTFTALKMFEQDDGRTRWVAISSGMFEDREGEIVSKGFLESAVEVADRVGDRGPLMIYHIPGTRIGSCDFQAVIGGFLLESGLFDDTEVARKAVEHLKEHGDDYGVSIQFFYVNKSADGTYWPPGVILERSVLPRDTAAFPWATISLKELGEMSKVKISERKLKALREMLGEEKAAEILEQLENGAEALKEAGVRWKEVLEEDNADEEGEDGTGADGTNDAGPGTKEASDAGDGGEEIFEFVLSDEALDGIARKLDERIRDEIGQQLVPALEGLNELRTALKEMAADIAELRKAEEERLVEKARHLPRATMRRIRRPTRDNPPLTEKETDGEEEISLAEVAERSLGLKE
;
A
#
# COMPACT_ATOMS: atom_id res chain seq x y z
N MET A 1 32.45 -37.97 -47.42
CA MET A 1 31.98 -39.23 -48.04
C MET A 1 30.47 -39.27 -48.01
N PRO A 2 29.78 -39.75 -49.05
CA PRO A 2 28.33 -39.95 -49.00
C PRO A 2 27.99 -41.09 -48.03
N TYR A 3 26.87 -40.97 -47.32
CA TYR A 3 26.36 -42.03 -46.46
C TYR A 3 25.65 -43.10 -47.29
N SER A 4 25.84 -44.37 -46.94
CA SER A 4 25.26 -45.54 -47.63
C SER A 4 23.73 -45.64 -47.47
N GLY A 5 23.15 -44.97 -46.47
CA GLY A 5 21.70 -44.91 -46.27
C GLY A 5 21.30 -44.41 -44.88
N PRO A 6 20.00 -44.41 -44.54
CA PRO A 6 19.49 -43.97 -43.24
C PRO A 6 19.92 -44.88 -42.07
N ASN A 7 20.49 -46.06 -42.32
CA ASN A 7 20.98 -46.95 -41.27
C ASN A 7 22.52 -47.02 -41.25
N ASP A 8 23.20 -46.11 -41.94
CA ASP A 8 24.64 -46.06 -41.95
C ASP A 8 25.17 -45.82 -40.52
N ARG A 9 26.13 -46.67 -40.11
CA ARG A 9 26.72 -46.65 -38.76
C ARG A 9 27.51 -45.37 -38.51
N ASP A 10 27.98 -44.72 -39.58
CA ASP A 10 28.80 -43.52 -39.53
C ASP A 10 27.96 -42.23 -39.53
N LEU A 11 26.62 -42.33 -39.48
CA LEU A 11 25.77 -41.15 -39.32
C LEU A 11 26.07 -40.40 -38.02
N PRO A 12 25.97 -39.06 -38.02
CA PRO A 12 26.05 -38.27 -36.80
C PRO A 12 25.01 -38.70 -35.78
N GLU A 13 25.35 -38.70 -34.49
CA GLU A 13 24.44 -39.10 -33.41
C GLU A 13 23.13 -38.30 -33.39
N ALA A 14 23.18 -37.00 -33.71
CA ALA A 14 21.98 -36.17 -33.84
C ALA A 14 21.02 -36.67 -34.95
N VAL A 15 21.56 -37.22 -36.04
CA VAL A 15 20.80 -37.76 -37.18
C VAL A 15 20.27 -39.16 -36.86
N LYS A 16 21.05 -39.98 -36.14
CA LYS A 16 20.60 -41.29 -35.64
C LYS A 16 19.38 -41.19 -34.73
N LYS A 17 19.26 -40.11 -33.94
CA LYS A 17 18.08 -39.84 -33.10
C LYS A 17 16.83 -39.41 -33.88
N LEU A 18 16.93 -39.10 -35.17
CA LEU A 18 15.77 -38.73 -35.98
C LEU A 18 14.87 -39.93 -36.29
N PRO A 19 13.54 -39.73 -36.38
CA PRO A 19 12.62 -40.71 -36.95
C PRO A 19 13.08 -41.15 -38.35
N LYS A 20 12.91 -42.44 -38.67
CA LYS A 20 13.40 -43.07 -39.91
C LYS A 20 13.17 -42.21 -41.17
N LYS A 21 11.95 -41.70 -41.36
CA LYS A 21 11.59 -40.87 -42.52
C LYS A 21 12.38 -39.55 -42.60
N LEU A 22 12.62 -38.88 -41.48
CA LEU A 22 13.43 -37.64 -41.46
C LEU A 22 14.91 -37.93 -41.69
N ARG A 23 15.37 -39.09 -41.24
CA ARG A 23 16.73 -39.56 -41.48
C ARG A 23 16.98 -39.87 -42.96
N GLU A 24 16.03 -40.52 -43.63
CA GLU A 24 16.04 -40.75 -45.08
C GLU A 24 16.15 -39.43 -45.86
N ILE A 25 15.33 -38.43 -45.49
CA ILE A 25 15.36 -37.09 -46.09
C ILE A 25 16.72 -36.41 -45.86
N TRP A 26 17.24 -36.48 -44.63
CA TRP A 26 18.53 -35.89 -44.30
C TRP A 26 19.66 -36.52 -45.12
N VAL A 27 19.73 -37.86 -45.19
CA VAL A 27 20.77 -38.58 -45.95
C VAL A 27 20.67 -38.29 -47.44
N ALA A 28 19.45 -38.29 -48.01
CA ALA A 28 19.24 -37.98 -49.41
C ALA A 28 19.69 -36.55 -49.75
N ALA A 29 19.30 -35.57 -48.93
CA ALA A 29 19.69 -34.17 -49.12
C ALA A 29 21.20 -33.94 -48.93
N PHE A 30 21.81 -34.60 -47.93
CA PHE A 30 23.24 -34.57 -47.69
C PHE A 30 24.02 -35.12 -48.90
N ASN A 31 23.70 -36.33 -49.33
CA ASN A 31 24.39 -36.99 -50.45
C ASN A 31 24.22 -36.20 -51.75
N ALA A 32 23.04 -35.62 -52.00
CA ALA A 32 22.81 -34.77 -53.16
C ALA A 32 23.65 -33.49 -53.12
N ALA A 33 23.72 -32.80 -51.98
CA ALA A 33 24.53 -31.60 -51.81
C ALA A 33 26.03 -31.90 -51.89
N HIS A 34 26.48 -32.99 -51.27
CA HIS A 34 27.88 -33.44 -51.30
C HIS A 34 28.32 -33.85 -52.72
N LYS A 35 27.45 -34.48 -53.52
CA LYS A 35 27.75 -34.78 -54.92
C LYS A 35 28.01 -33.52 -55.76
N GLY A 36 27.33 -32.42 -55.45
CA GLY A 36 27.53 -31.14 -56.13
C GLY A 36 28.76 -30.38 -55.66
N ARG A 37 29.18 -30.58 -54.39
CA ARG A 37 30.35 -29.93 -53.77
C ARG A 37 31.07 -30.91 -52.84
N PRO A 38 31.92 -31.80 -53.37
CA PRO A 38 32.59 -32.84 -52.58
C PRO A 38 33.50 -32.28 -51.47
N ASP A 39 34.12 -31.12 -51.71
CA ASP A 39 35.09 -30.52 -50.79
C ASP A 39 34.46 -29.62 -49.72
N ASP A 40 33.14 -29.38 -49.76
CA ASP A 40 32.40 -28.53 -48.80
C ASP A 40 31.35 -29.34 -48.04
N GLU A 41 31.84 -30.16 -47.11
CA GLU A 41 30.99 -30.98 -46.26
C GLU A 41 30.05 -30.13 -45.39
N GLY A 42 30.51 -28.97 -44.92
CA GLY A 42 29.69 -28.03 -44.14
C GLY A 42 28.46 -27.56 -44.89
N TYR A 43 28.55 -27.32 -46.20
CA TYR A 43 27.41 -27.02 -47.05
C TYR A 43 26.41 -28.19 -47.13
N ALA A 44 26.91 -29.42 -47.29
CA ALA A 44 26.05 -30.61 -47.32
C ALA A 44 25.28 -30.80 -46.01
N PHE A 45 25.93 -30.57 -44.86
CA PHE A 45 25.27 -30.55 -43.54
C PHE A 45 24.17 -29.50 -43.44
N ARG A 46 24.45 -28.24 -43.83
CA ARG A 46 23.46 -27.16 -43.79
C ARG A 46 22.26 -27.46 -44.69
N ALA A 47 22.50 -27.94 -45.91
CA ALA A 47 21.45 -28.31 -46.85
C ALA A 47 20.57 -29.45 -46.32
N ALA A 48 21.18 -30.49 -45.75
CA ALA A 48 20.47 -31.63 -45.17
C ALA A 48 19.58 -31.23 -43.97
N TRP A 49 20.10 -30.42 -43.05
CA TRP A 49 19.32 -29.92 -41.92
C TRP A 49 18.22 -28.95 -42.35
N ALA A 50 18.45 -28.12 -43.36
CA ALA A 50 17.41 -27.27 -43.95
C ALA A 50 16.26 -28.10 -44.54
N ALA A 51 16.56 -29.21 -45.23
CA ALA A 51 15.55 -30.12 -45.76
C ALA A 51 14.71 -30.77 -44.65
N VAL A 52 15.34 -31.24 -43.57
CA VAL A 52 14.63 -31.78 -42.40
C VAL A 52 13.74 -30.72 -41.74
N ARG A 53 14.24 -29.49 -41.61
CA ARG A 53 13.49 -28.37 -41.03
C ARG A 53 12.23 -28.07 -41.83
N ARG A 54 12.34 -27.97 -43.16
CA ARG A 54 11.17 -27.75 -44.05
C ARG A 54 10.11 -28.84 -43.92
N VAL A 55 10.49 -30.11 -43.78
CA VAL A 55 9.51 -31.19 -43.63
C VAL A 55 8.85 -31.16 -42.26
N ARG A 56 9.60 -30.82 -41.20
CA ARG A 56 9.02 -30.62 -39.86
C ARG A 56 8.06 -29.43 -39.84
N GLU A 57 8.46 -28.30 -40.42
CA GLU A 57 7.63 -27.10 -40.55
C GLU A 57 6.39 -27.39 -41.40
N GLY A 58 6.53 -28.05 -42.55
CA GLY A 58 5.41 -28.44 -43.40
C GLY A 58 4.42 -29.38 -42.70
N LYS A 59 4.91 -30.35 -41.92
CA LYS A 59 4.05 -31.22 -41.11
C LYS A 59 3.34 -30.42 -40.02
N LYS A 60 4.05 -29.53 -39.33
CA LYS A 60 3.49 -28.63 -38.31
C LYS A 60 2.40 -27.73 -38.91
N MET A 61 2.65 -27.12 -40.07
CA MET A 61 1.69 -26.28 -40.80
C MET A 61 0.48 -27.09 -41.28
N ALA A 62 0.66 -28.33 -41.74
CA ALA A 62 -0.44 -29.19 -42.15
C ALA A 62 -1.29 -29.68 -40.96
N GLU A 63 -0.67 -29.93 -39.81
CA GLU A 63 -1.37 -30.23 -38.55
C GLU A 63 -2.10 -28.99 -38.02
N GLU A 64 -1.49 -27.79 -38.10
CA GLU A 64 -2.12 -26.51 -37.76
C GLU A 64 -3.26 -26.13 -38.72
N GLN A 65 -3.18 -26.49 -40.01
CA GLN A 65 -4.26 -26.31 -40.97
C GLN A 65 -5.44 -27.26 -40.73
N LYS A 66 -5.18 -28.45 -40.17
CA LYS A 66 -6.23 -29.38 -39.73
C LYS A 66 -6.75 -29.08 -38.32
N ALA A 67 -5.99 -28.35 -37.53
CA ALA A 67 -6.39 -27.95 -36.19
C ALA A 67 -7.63 -27.07 -36.27
N LYS A 68 -8.55 -27.31 -35.33
CA LYS A 68 -9.74 -26.48 -35.19
C LYS A 68 -9.32 -25.03 -34.98
N LYS A 69 -10.15 -24.09 -35.42
CA LYS A 69 -9.93 -22.66 -35.24
C LYS A 69 -11.07 -22.09 -34.42
N LYS A 70 -10.76 -21.17 -33.50
CA LYS A 70 -11.77 -20.35 -32.83
C LYS A 70 -12.05 -19.16 -33.72
N THR A 71 -13.32 -18.91 -34.04
CA THR A 71 -13.71 -17.74 -34.83
C THR A 71 -14.09 -16.60 -33.89
N GLU A 72 -13.38 -15.49 -33.98
CA GLU A 72 -13.66 -14.24 -33.26
C GLU A 72 -13.71 -13.12 -34.29
N ASP A 73 -14.77 -12.32 -34.31
CA ASP A 73 -14.98 -11.23 -35.27
C ASP A 73 -14.85 -11.65 -36.74
N GLY A 74 -15.31 -12.87 -37.05
CA GLY A 74 -15.23 -13.45 -38.41
C GLY A 74 -13.85 -13.96 -38.81
N VAL A 75 -12.85 -13.90 -37.92
CA VAL A 75 -11.48 -14.37 -38.18
C VAL A 75 -11.20 -15.65 -37.39
N GLY A 76 -10.65 -16.66 -38.06
CA GLY A 76 -10.32 -17.95 -37.45
C GLY A 76 -8.89 -18.00 -36.89
N TYR A 77 -8.76 -18.20 -35.58
CA TYR A 77 -7.49 -18.27 -34.85
C TYR A 77 -7.16 -19.71 -34.43
N PRO A 78 -5.91 -20.17 -34.61
CA PRO A 78 -5.48 -21.49 -34.14
C PRO A 78 -5.30 -21.50 -32.61
N ALA A 79 -5.24 -22.70 -32.00
CA ALA A 79 -5.00 -22.86 -30.56
C ALA A 79 -3.71 -22.15 -30.08
N SER A 80 -2.67 -22.11 -30.91
CA SER A 80 -1.40 -21.43 -30.62
C SER A 80 -1.51 -19.91 -30.48
N ALA A 81 -2.65 -19.32 -30.84
CA ALA A 81 -2.93 -17.90 -30.63
C ALA A 81 -3.45 -17.59 -29.21
N TYR A 82 -3.72 -18.60 -28.37
CA TYR A 82 -4.30 -18.45 -27.03
C TYR A 82 -3.36 -18.98 -25.95
N LEU A 83 -3.35 -18.34 -24.77
CA LEU A 83 -2.62 -18.86 -23.61
C LEU A 83 -3.41 -19.95 -22.89
N HIS A 84 -4.73 -19.80 -22.76
CA HIS A 84 -5.59 -20.75 -22.05
C HIS A 84 -6.39 -21.60 -23.03
N VAL A 85 -6.02 -22.88 -23.14
CA VAL A 85 -6.58 -23.86 -24.08
C VAL A 85 -6.89 -25.15 -23.30
N PRO A 86 -7.94 -25.18 -22.45
CA PRO A 86 -8.22 -26.33 -21.60
C PRO A 86 -8.68 -27.55 -22.41
N GLU A 87 -9.48 -27.34 -23.48
CA GLU A 87 -9.89 -28.40 -24.40
C GLU A 87 -9.46 -28.08 -25.84
N PRO A 88 -8.32 -28.61 -26.33
CA PRO A 88 -7.82 -28.36 -27.68
C PRO A 88 -8.76 -28.75 -28.83
N GLU A 89 -9.80 -29.53 -28.54
CA GLU A 89 -10.80 -29.96 -29.52
C GLU A 89 -12.08 -29.11 -29.50
N LYS A 90 -12.23 -28.19 -28.53
CA LYS A 90 -13.39 -27.31 -28.40
C LYS A 90 -12.95 -25.84 -28.38
N PRO A 91 -12.87 -25.17 -29.55
CA PRO A 91 -12.41 -23.78 -29.64
C PRO A 91 -13.18 -22.78 -28.78
N THR A 92 -14.44 -23.07 -28.45
CA THR A 92 -15.26 -22.25 -27.55
C THR A 92 -14.69 -22.15 -26.13
N THR A 93 -13.84 -23.09 -25.72
CA THR A 93 -13.21 -23.12 -24.39
C THR A 93 -11.91 -22.31 -24.32
N TRP A 94 -11.37 -21.86 -25.45
CA TRP A 94 -10.08 -21.16 -25.46
C TRP A 94 -10.26 -19.70 -25.09
N SER A 95 -9.34 -19.14 -24.31
CA SER A 95 -9.36 -17.74 -23.91
C SER A 95 -7.94 -17.17 -23.81
N LEU A 96 -7.84 -15.85 -23.57
CA LEU A 96 -6.56 -15.12 -23.49
C LEU A 96 -5.77 -15.16 -24.81
N ARG A 97 -6.34 -14.59 -25.87
CA ARG A 97 -5.69 -14.48 -27.18
C ARG A 97 -4.48 -13.55 -27.09
N VAL A 98 -3.32 -13.98 -27.57
CA VAL A 98 -2.05 -13.23 -27.56
C VAL A 98 -1.44 -13.00 -28.94
N ARG A 99 -2.03 -13.57 -30.00
CA ARG A 99 -1.58 -13.39 -31.38
C ARG A 99 -2.72 -12.92 -32.27
N ASP A 100 -2.38 -12.11 -33.28
CA ASP A 100 -3.29 -11.63 -34.30
C ASP A 100 -3.61 -12.72 -35.35
N ALA A 101 -4.42 -12.35 -36.35
CA ALA A 101 -4.83 -13.24 -37.45
C ALA A 101 -3.65 -13.74 -38.30
N ARG A 102 -2.53 -13.01 -38.27
CA ARG A 102 -1.29 -13.31 -39.00
C ARG A 102 -0.30 -14.12 -38.14
N GLY A 103 -0.66 -14.43 -36.89
CA GLY A 103 0.17 -15.12 -35.92
C GLY A 103 1.25 -14.25 -35.26
N LYS A 104 1.21 -12.93 -35.47
CA LYS A 104 2.12 -11.97 -34.83
C LYS A 104 1.63 -11.63 -33.43
N ILE A 105 2.59 -11.41 -32.52
CA ILE A 105 2.32 -10.89 -31.19
C ILE A 105 2.12 -9.38 -31.31
N ASP A 106 1.10 -8.86 -30.63
CA ASP A 106 0.76 -7.45 -30.62
C ASP A 106 0.72 -6.92 -29.18
N ARG A 107 1.34 -5.75 -28.93
CA ARG A 107 1.47 -5.17 -27.58
C ARG A 107 0.11 -4.85 -26.99
N GLU A 108 -0.84 -4.36 -27.78
CA GLU A 108 -2.19 -4.04 -27.30
C GLU A 108 -2.91 -5.31 -26.85
N GLN A 109 -2.86 -6.37 -27.65
CA GLN A 109 -3.43 -7.66 -27.30
C GLN A 109 -2.80 -8.27 -26.03
N LEU A 110 -1.47 -8.13 -25.83
CA LEU A 110 -0.82 -8.53 -24.58
C LEU A 110 -1.32 -7.71 -23.38
N GLY A 111 -1.58 -6.41 -23.58
CA GLY A 111 -2.16 -5.52 -22.56
C GLY A 111 -3.54 -5.96 -22.12
N GLN A 112 -4.40 -6.34 -23.06
CA GLN A 112 -5.74 -6.86 -22.77
C GLN A 112 -5.69 -8.18 -21.98
N VAL A 113 -4.78 -9.08 -22.36
CA VAL A 113 -4.57 -10.35 -21.62
C VAL A 113 -3.99 -10.09 -20.24
N ALA A 114 -3.04 -9.14 -20.11
CA ALA A 114 -2.50 -8.73 -18.83
C ALA A 114 -3.61 -8.19 -17.92
N ALA A 115 -4.50 -7.35 -18.43
CA ALA A 115 -5.63 -6.82 -17.67
C ALA A 115 -6.60 -7.94 -17.25
N ALA A 116 -6.91 -8.89 -18.13
CA ALA A 116 -7.77 -10.03 -17.82
C ALA A 116 -7.20 -10.95 -16.73
N LEU A 117 -5.86 -11.08 -16.67
CA LEU A 117 -5.14 -11.77 -15.58
C LEU A 117 -4.98 -10.88 -14.34
N GLY A 118 -5.14 -9.56 -14.46
CA GLY A 118 -5.01 -8.60 -13.37
C GLY A 118 -6.11 -8.73 -12.30
N PRO A 119 -5.94 -8.07 -11.15
CA PRO A 119 -6.91 -8.13 -10.05
C PRO A 119 -8.28 -7.57 -10.44
N LYS A 120 -8.31 -6.51 -11.26
CA LYS A 120 -9.54 -5.85 -11.73
C LYS A 120 -10.22 -6.55 -12.92
N GLY A 121 -9.52 -7.45 -13.60
CA GLY A 121 -9.96 -8.01 -14.88
C GLY A 121 -9.92 -7.00 -16.03
N PHE A 122 -10.25 -7.45 -17.24
CA PHE A 122 -10.37 -6.59 -18.41
C PHE A 122 -11.83 -6.16 -18.55
N ARG A 123 -12.11 -4.87 -18.43
CA ARG A 123 -13.49 -4.32 -18.40
C ARG A 123 -14.36 -5.02 -17.32
N GLY A 124 -13.80 -5.17 -16.12
CA GLY A 124 -14.45 -5.86 -14.99
C GLY A 124 -14.46 -7.40 -15.07
N ASN A 125 -14.11 -7.98 -16.22
CA ASN A 125 -14.17 -9.43 -16.42
C ASN A 125 -12.80 -10.09 -16.19
N ARG A 126 -12.72 -10.93 -15.16
CA ARG A 126 -11.51 -11.73 -14.87
C ARG A 126 -11.48 -13.02 -15.68
N ALA A 127 -10.28 -13.47 -16.02
CA ALA A 127 -10.08 -14.76 -16.66
C ALA A 127 -10.51 -15.91 -15.73
N LYS A 128 -11.36 -16.83 -16.22
CA LYS A 128 -11.77 -18.05 -15.51
C LYS A 128 -10.64 -19.10 -15.57
N VAL A 129 -9.59 -18.88 -14.79
CA VAL A 129 -8.41 -19.76 -14.68
C VAL A 129 -8.08 -19.96 -13.20
N THR A 130 -7.50 -21.11 -12.85
CA THR A 130 -7.01 -21.37 -11.48
C THR A 130 -5.81 -20.47 -11.14
N ASP A 131 -5.46 -20.30 -9.86
CA ASP A 131 -4.31 -19.48 -9.48
C ASP A 131 -2.97 -20.03 -10.00
N GLU A 132 -2.82 -21.35 -10.07
CA GLU A 132 -1.64 -22.00 -10.65
C GLU A 132 -1.50 -21.70 -12.15
N GLU A 133 -2.61 -21.79 -12.88
CA GLU A 133 -2.68 -21.43 -14.29
C GLU A 133 -2.43 -19.94 -14.49
N ARG A 134 -3.02 -19.09 -13.65
CA ARG A 134 -2.82 -17.64 -13.67
C ARG A 134 -1.35 -17.27 -13.52
N ARG A 135 -0.65 -17.92 -12.56
CA ARG A 135 0.81 -17.78 -12.37
C ARG A 135 1.60 -18.25 -13.59
N LYS A 136 1.23 -19.40 -14.17
CA LYS A 136 1.84 -19.93 -15.41
C LYS A 136 1.66 -18.96 -16.58
N TYR A 137 0.45 -18.45 -16.80
CA TYR A 137 0.14 -17.54 -17.89
C TYR A 137 0.80 -16.16 -17.72
N ALA A 138 0.92 -15.65 -16.49
CA ALA A 138 1.68 -14.43 -16.22
C ALA A 138 3.15 -14.56 -16.64
N ARG A 139 3.82 -15.69 -16.36
CA ARG A 139 5.20 -15.94 -16.82
C ARG A 139 5.32 -16.00 -18.34
N GLN A 140 4.37 -16.67 -19.00
CA GLN A 140 4.33 -16.73 -20.46
C GLN A 140 4.12 -15.35 -21.06
N LEU A 141 3.25 -14.54 -20.46
CA LEU A 141 2.97 -13.18 -20.92
C LEU A 141 4.20 -12.26 -20.80
N ILE A 142 4.93 -12.32 -19.67
CA ILE A 142 6.21 -11.61 -19.51
C ILE A 142 7.21 -12.02 -20.61
N SER A 143 7.31 -13.31 -20.93
CA SER A 143 8.17 -13.78 -22.02
C SER A 143 7.72 -13.26 -23.39
N LEU A 144 6.41 -13.13 -23.64
CA LEU A 144 5.89 -12.61 -24.90
C LEU A 144 6.14 -11.10 -25.04
N TYR A 145 6.05 -10.33 -23.95
CA TYR A 145 6.47 -8.91 -23.94
C TYR A 145 7.95 -8.77 -24.33
N ARG A 146 8.82 -9.60 -23.75
CA ARG A 146 10.25 -9.62 -24.09
C ARG A 146 10.52 -10.06 -25.54
N GLU A 147 9.72 -10.96 -26.10
CA GLU A 147 9.84 -11.40 -27.51
C GLU A 147 9.60 -10.24 -28.50
N ILE A 148 8.77 -9.26 -28.11
CA ILE A 148 8.54 -8.04 -28.88
C ILE A 148 9.37 -6.84 -28.37
N GLU A 149 10.47 -7.12 -27.65
CA GLU A 149 11.45 -6.13 -27.18
C GLU A 149 10.87 -5.05 -26.25
N VAL A 150 9.81 -5.36 -25.49
CA VAL A 150 9.30 -4.44 -24.45
C VAL A 150 10.24 -4.49 -23.23
N PRO A 151 10.77 -3.35 -22.75
CA PRO A 151 11.59 -3.29 -21.54
C PRO A 151 10.85 -3.84 -20.32
N ASP A 152 11.57 -4.47 -19.38
CA ASP A 152 10.96 -5.09 -18.19
C ASP A 152 10.18 -4.07 -17.33
N GLU A 153 10.65 -2.82 -17.29
CA GLU A 153 10.01 -1.68 -16.62
C GLU A 153 8.67 -1.24 -17.24
N ASP A 154 8.48 -1.51 -18.53
CA ASP A 154 7.24 -1.24 -19.27
C ASP A 154 6.21 -2.38 -19.13
N ILE A 155 6.59 -3.52 -18.53
CA ILE A 155 5.70 -4.67 -18.33
C ILE A 155 4.83 -4.43 -17.08
N PRO A 156 3.49 -4.60 -17.16
CA PRO A 156 2.59 -4.34 -16.03
C PRO A 156 3.03 -4.99 -14.71
N ARG A 157 3.26 -4.16 -13.68
CA ARG A 157 3.94 -4.56 -12.44
C ARG A 157 3.31 -5.75 -11.72
N TYR A 158 1.98 -5.80 -11.68
CA TYR A 158 1.24 -6.88 -11.02
C TYR A 158 1.49 -8.27 -11.65
N LEU A 159 1.94 -8.34 -12.92
CA LEU A 159 2.27 -9.61 -13.56
C LEU A 159 3.45 -10.32 -12.88
N TRP A 160 4.45 -9.56 -12.41
CA TRP A 160 5.62 -10.11 -11.70
C TRP A 160 5.18 -10.78 -10.38
N GLY A 161 4.30 -10.12 -9.63
CA GLY A 161 3.70 -10.65 -8.41
C GLY A 161 2.90 -11.92 -8.67
N ILE A 162 2.02 -11.91 -9.68
CA ILE A 162 1.25 -13.10 -10.08
C ILE A 162 2.17 -14.25 -10.49
N ALA A 163 3.23 -13.96 -11.24
CA ALA A 163 4.22 -14.94 -11.70
C ALA A 163 5.06 -15.55 -10.57
N GLY A 164 5.04 -14.95 -9.37
CA GLY A 164 5.93 -15.30 -8.27
C GLY A 164 7.39 -15.00 -8.60
N MET A 165 7.64 -13.93 -9.35
CA MET A 165 8.96 -13.47 -9.76
C MET A 165 9.26 -12.12 -9.11
N LYS A 166 10.53 -11.86 -8.82
CA LYS A 166 10.96 -10.51 -8.44
C LYS A 166 10.86 -9.63 -9.68
N GLY A 167 10.03 -8.59 -9.63
CA GLY A 167 9.94 -7.60 -10.70
C GLY A 167 11.26 -6.80 -10.85
N PRO A 168 11.38 -5.99 -11.90
CA PRO A 168 12.45 -5.00 -11.98
C PRO A 168 12.46 -4.19 -10.68
N LYS A 169 13.66 -3.88 -10.16
CA LYS A 169 13.75 -2.97 -9.02
C LYS A 169 13.08 -1.68 -9.45
N GLU A 170 12.06 -1.28 -8.72
CA GLU A 170 11.51 0.05 -8.85
C GLU A 170 12.69 1.00 -8.76
N LYS A 171 12.86 1.86 -9.78
CA LYS A 171 13.70 3.04 -9.62
C LYS A 171 12.95 3.87 -8.59
N SER A 172 13.12 3.54 -7.31
CA SER A 172 12.62 4.37 -6.22
C SER A 172 13.40 5.65 -6.38
N ILE A 173 12.73 6.63 -6.97
CA ILE A 173 13.18 8.00 -6.99
C ILE A 173 13.53 8.29 -5.53
N ASN A 174 14.78 8.66 -5.25
CA ASN A 174 15.10 9.12 -3.92
C ASN A 174 14.35 10.44 -3.77
N LEU A 175 13.12 10.37 -3.25
CA LEU A 175 12.19 11.50 -3.20
C LEU A 175 12.83 12.69 -2.50
N ARG A 176 13.70 12.43 -1.52
CA ARG A 176 14.46 13.46 -0.80
C ARG A 176 15.52 14.14 -1.67
N ALA A 177 16.29 13.38 -2.45
CA ALA A 177 17.24 13.94 -3.42
C ALA A 177 16.51 14.65 -4.56
N THR A 178 15.34 14.13 -4.95
CA THR A 178 14.53 14.66 -6.05
C THR A 178 13.82 15.93 -5.65
N LEU A 179 13.41 16.08 -4.39
CA LEU A 179 12.85 17.32 -3.86
C LEU A 179 13.80 18.50 -4.06
N ALA A 180 15.06 18.37 -3.66
CA ALA A 180 16.05 19.44 -3.80
C ALA A 180 16.29 19.80 -5.28
N GLU A 181 16.34 18.80 -6.17
CA GLU A 181 16.50 19.02 -7.61
C GLU A 181 15.27 19.65 -8.25
N VAL A 182 14.06 19.21 -7.87
CA VAL A 182 12.78 19.79 -8.31
C VAL A 182 12.67 21.25 -7.84
N GLU A 183 12.94 21.53 -6.57
CA GLU A 183 12.97 22.88 -6.01
C GLU A 183 13.95 23.80 -6.75
N SER A 184 15.13 23.29 -7.09
CA SER A 184 16.14 24.02 -7.87
C SER A 184 15.74 24.19 -9.35
N ALA A 185 14.97 23.27 -9.91
CA ALA A 185 14.51 23.32 -11.30
C ALA A 185 13.32 24.25 -11.50
N LEU A 186 12.42 24.39 -10.52
CA LEU A 186 11.19 25.20 -10.63
C LEU A 186 11.45 26.67 -11.02
N PRO A 187 12.35 27.44 -10.35
CA PRO A 187 12.61 28.83 -10.74
C PRO A 187 13.24 28.97 -12.13
N ARG A 188 13.96 27.94 -12.59
CA ARG A 188 14.56 27.91 -13.94
C ARG A 188 13.52 27.63 -15.01
N ALA A 189 12.58 26.72 -14.73
CA ALA A 189 11.50 26.36 -15.64
C ALA A 189 10.44 27.47 -15.75
N PHE A 190 10.19 28.20 -14.65
CA PHE A 190 9.13 29.20 -14.56
C PHE A 190 9.65 30.54 -14.02
N PRO A 191 10.52 31.24 -14.78
CA PRO A 191 11.13 32.47 -14.32
C PRO A 191 10.09 33.57 -14.07
N GLY A 192 10.17 34.22 -12.91
CA GLY A 192 9.33 35.36 -12.54
C GLY A 192 8.02 35.00 -11.84
N LEU A 193 7.73 33.71 -11.63
CA LEU A 193 6.65 33.28 -10.75
C LEU A 193 7.18 33.06 -9.33
N ASP A 194 6.49 33.61 -8.33
CA ASP A 194 6.77 33.33 -6.92
C ASP A 194 6.13 31.99 -6.55
N MET A 195 6.93 30.92 -6.68
CA MET A 195 6.50 29.56 -6.44
C MET A 195 7.53 28.76 -5.64
N TRP A 196 7.03 27.80 -4.85
CA TRP A 196 7.85 26.82 -4.16
C TRP A 196 7.21 25.44 -4.26
N ALA A 197 8.07 24.41 -4.32
CA ALA A 197 7.59 23.04 -4.16
C ALA A 197 7.04 22.89 -2.74
N VAL A 198 5.86 22.31 -2.65
CA VAL A 198 5.21 21.94 -1.41
C VAL A 198 5.47 20.47 -1.11
N GLU A 199 5.26 19.63 -2.12
CA GLU A 199 5.37 18.18 -2.01
C GLU A 199 5.70 17.57 -3.36
N VAL A 200 6.61 16.60 -3.39
CA VAL A 200 7.10 15.95 -4.61
C VAL A 200 6.67 14.49 -4.61
N PHE A 201 5.96 14.10 -5.65
CA PHE A 201 5.55 12.75 -5.97
C PHE A 201 6.39 12.24 -7.15
N ASP A 202 6.27 10.96 -7.51
CA ASP A 202 7.09 10.34 -8.57
C ASP A 202 6.87 10.97 -9.96
N ASP A 203 5.66 11.46 -10.26
CA ASP A 203 5.25 11.96 -11.58
C ASP A 203 4.79 13.42 -11.57
N HIS A 204 4.66 14.05 -10.40
CA HIS A 204 4.22 15.44 -10.27
C HIS A 204 4.71 16.10 -8.98
N VAL A 205 4.74 17.42 -8.98
CA VAL A 205 5.00 18.24 -7.79
C VAL A 205 3.77 19.09 -7.50
N ILE A 206 3.41 19.19 -6.22
CA ILE A 206 2.48 20.22 -5.76
C ILE A 206 3.31 21.47 -5.53
N VAL A 207 3.01 22.52 -6.28
CA VAL A 207 3.63 23.84 -6.09
C VAL A 207 2.63 24.77 -5.45
N SER A 208 3.11 25.62 -4.56
CA SER A 208 2.38 26.82 -4.18
C SER A 208 2.82 27.96 -5.07
N MET A 209 1.88 28.80 -5.45
CA MET A 209 2.12 29.95 -6.29
C MET A 209 1.43 31.18 -5.70
N HIS A 210 2.18 32.26 -5.56
CA HIS A 210 1.67 33.55 -5.10
C HIS A 210 1.74 34.57 -6.24
N GLU A 211 0.58 35.08 -6.65
CA GLU A 211 0.51 36.24 -7.55
C GLU A 211 0.26 37.50 -6.71
N PRO A 212 0.99 38.61 -6.91
CA PRO A 212 0.79 39.83 -6.14
C PRO A 212 -0.67 40.29 -6.15
N GLY A 213 -1.26 40.44 -4.97
CA GLY A 213 -2.66 40.84 -4.81
C GLY A 213 -3.69 39.70 -4.91
N MET A 214 -3.25 38.45 -5.07
CA MET A 214 -4.12 37.27 -5.04
C MET A 214 -3.82 36.37 -3.83
N ALA A 215 -4.84 35.62 -3.43
CA ALA A 215 -4.65 34.51 -2.49
C ALA A 215 -3.67 33.49 -3.08
N ARG A 216 -2.89 32.87 -2.20
CA ARG A 216 -1.99 31.77 -2.53
C ARG A 216 -2.78 30.62 -3.16
N LYS A 217 -2.40 30.20 -4.36
CA LYS A 217 -3.00 29.06 -5.07
C LYS A 217 -1.98 27.93 -5.11
N TYR A 218 -2.47 26.73 -5.38
CA TYR A 218 -1.59 25.57 -5.49
C TYR A 218 -1.94 24.80 -6.74
N TYR A 219 -0.94 24.14 -7.30
CA TYR A 219 -1.05 23.45 -8.57
C TYR A 219 -0.33 22.11 -8.50
N LYS A 220 -0.98 21.08 -9.01
CA LYS A 220 -0.32 19.84 -9.42
C LYS A 220 0.34 20.08 -10.76
N VAL A 221 1.67 20.00 -10.76
CA VAL A 221 2.53 20.22 -11.92
C VAL A 221 3.20 18.90 -12.27
N PRO A 222 2.73 18.20 -13.32
CA PRO A 222 3.40 16.99 -13.79
C PRO A 222 4.85 17.28 -14.20
N TYR A 223 5.75 16.33 -13.99
CA TYR A 223 7.13 16.43 -14.44
C TYR A 223 7.71 15.09 -14.89
N GLN A 224 8.79 15.15 -15.66
CA GLN A 224 9.56 14.00 -16.09
C GLN A 224 11.02 14.17 -15.68
N VAL A 225 11.64 13.10 -15.22
CA VAL A 225 13.07 13.04 -14.87
C VAL A 225 13.81 12.23 -15.91
N THR A 226 14.88 12.80 -16.45
CA THR A 226 15.87 12.06 -17.24
C THR A 226 17.11 11.86 -16.39
N TYR A 227 17.72 10.69 -16.52
CA TYR A 227 18.91 10.30 -15.78
C TYR A 227 20.09 10.12 -16.73
N LYS A 228 21.29 10.45 -16.26
CA LYS A 228 22.54 10.10 -16.94
C LYS A 228 23.39 9.22 -16.04
N GLN A 229 24.10 8.27 -16.63
CA GLN A 229 25.11 7.51 -15.92
C GLN A 229 26.34 8.39 -15.67
N ILE A 230 26.93 8.26 -14.48
CA ILE A 230 28.23 8.86 -14.19
C ILE A 230 29.30 8.08 -14.95
N GLU A 231 29.92 8.72 -15.94
CA GLU A 231 31.00 8.11 -16.71
C GLU A 231 32.16 7.71 -15.79
N GLY A 232 32.52 6.42 -15.81
CA GLY A 232 33.61 5.88 -15.00
C GLY A 232 33.22 5.42 -13.59
N ASP A 233 31.95 5.48 -13.19
CA ASP A 233 31.48 4.85 -11.95
C ASP A 233 31.30 3.33 -12.13
N PRO A 234 32.06 2.48 -11.42
CA PRO A 234 31.92 1.03 -11.51
C PRO A 234 30.56 0.50 -11.02
N ASN A 235 29.76 1.32 -10.33
CA ASN A 235 28.43 0.94 -9.84
C ASN A 235 27.29 1.36 -10.76
N GLU A 236 27.59 1.95 -11.92
CA GLU A 236 26.59 2.46 -12.87
C GLU A 236 25.58 3.43 -12.23
N THR A 237 26.03 4.27 -11.28
CA THR A 237 25.15 5.19 -10.59
C THR A 237 24.55 6.19 -11.59
N GLU A 238 23.23 6.27 -11.59
CA GLU A 238 22.46 7.24 -12.35
C GLU A 238 22.25 8.50 -11.50
N VAL A 239 22.49 9.67 -12.08
CA VAL A 239 22.15 10.97 -11.48
C VAL A 239 21.10 11.65 -12.34
N ILE A 240 20.28 12.50 -11.71
CA ILE A 240 19.30 13.33 -12.42
C ILE A 240 20.07 14.23 -13.40
N ASP A 241 19.74 14.13 -14.69
CA ASP A 241 20.31 14.96 -15.74
C ASP A 241 19.46 16.20 -15.96
N GLN A 242 18.16 16.00 -16.19
CA GLN A 242 17.21 17.07 -16.44
C GLN A 242 15.82 16.71 -15.90
N ILE A 243 15.17 17.70 -15.30
CA ILE A 243 13.75 17.69 -14.93
C ILE A 243 12.99 18.56 -15.93
N THR A 244 11.94 18.01 -16.53
CA THR A 244 11.08 18.71 -17.48
C THR A 244 9.66 18.77 -16.91
N PHE A 245 9.18 19.98 -16.62
CA PHE A 245 7.82 20.19 -16.14
C PHE A 245 6.84 20.32 -17.30
N ALA A 246 5.62 19.85 -17.06
CA ALA A 246 4.49 20.05 -17.97
C ALA A 246 4.16 21.54 -18.17
N SER A 247 3.55 21.84 -19.31
CA SER A 247 3.10 23.20 -19.65
C SER A 247 1.99 23.66 -18.70
N ARG A 248 1.79 24.98 -18.53
CA ARG A 248 0.78 25.55 -17.62
C ARG A 248 -0.65 25.11 -17.95
N GLU A 249 -0.91 24.72 -19.20
CA GLU A 249 -2.20 24.21 -19.67
C GLU A 249 -2.53 22.82 -19.10
N GLU A 250 -1.51 22.06 -18.71
CA GLU A 250 -1.63 20.73 -18.09
C GLU A 250 -1.64 20.82 -16.56
N TRP A 251 -1.48 22.01 -15.99
CA TRP A 251 -1.51 22.18 -14.55
C TRP A 251 -2.93 22.06 -14.05
N MET A 252 -3.10 21.32 -12.97
CA MET A 252 -4.39 21.24 -12.28
C MET A 252 -4.28 22.08 -11.01
N GLN A 253 -5.13 23.09 -10.87
CA GLN A 253 -5.22 23.82 -9.61
C GLN A 253 -5.70 22.83 -8.54
N VAL A 254 -5.00 22.78 -7.42
CA VAL A 254 -5.36 21.95 -6.27
C VAL A 254 -5.56 22.83 -5.05
N VAL A 255 -6.38 22.35 -4.12
CA VAL A 255 -6.45 22.88 -2.76
C VAL A 255 -5.56 21.96 -1.94
N PRO A 256 -4.39 22.41 -1.47
CA PRO A 256 -3.52 21.55 -0.70
C PRO A 256 -4.18 21.39 0.66
N THR A 257 -4.44 20.15 0.98
CA THR A 257 -4.96 19.80 2.27
C THR A 257 -3.77 19.49 3.20
N PHE A 258 -3.00 20.50 3.60
CA PHE A 258 -2.05 20.41 4.72
C PHE A 258 -2.69 20.00 6.04
N THR A 259 -2.26 18.86 6.58
CA THR A 259 -2.55 18.43 7.96
C THR A 259 -2.35 19.57 8.95
N ALA A 260 -3.42 19.98 9.63
CA ALA A 260 -3.34 20.89 10.76
C ALA A 260 -4.22 20.36 11.90
N LEU A 261 -3.55 19.86 12.93
CA LEU A 261 -4.13 19.78 14.27
C LEU A 261 -4.44 21.21 14.70
N LYS A 262 -5.72 21.54 14.88
CA LYS A 262 -6.15 22.83 15.43
C LYS A 262 -6.51 22.66 16.89
N MET A 263 -6.21 23.68 17.69
CA MET A 263 -6.43 23.68 19.13
C MET A 263 -7.29 24.88 19.54
N PHE A 264 -8.19 24.66 20.49
CA PHE A 264 -9.15 25.63 20.98
C PHE A 264 -9.21 25.53 22.50
N GLU A 265 -9.23 26.67 23.19
CA GLU A 265 -9.55 26.68 24.62
C GLU A 265 -11.08 26.65 24.77
N GLN A 266 -11.56 25.77 25.63
CA GLN A 266 -12.98 25.71 26.00
C GLN A 266 -13.26 26.67 27.17
N ASP A 267 -14.53 26.99 27.39
CA ASP A 267 -14.96 27.87 28.49
C ASP A 267 -14.56 27.35 29.89
N ASP A 268 -14.34 26.05 30.02
CA ASP A 268 -13.89 25.40 31.25
C ASP A 268 -12.35 25.39 31.42
N GLY A 269 -11.63 26.02 30.51
CA GLY A 269 -10.17 26.14 30.53
C GLY A 269 -9.41 24.91 30.01
N ARG A 270 -10.10 23.87 29.52
CA ARG A 270 -9.45 22.72 28.87
C ARG A 270 -9.16 23.03 27.40
N THR A 271 -8.06 22.49 26.90
CA THR A 271 -7.70 22.61 25.48
C THR A 271 -8.28 21.44 24.68
N ARG A 272 -9.11 21.76 23.69
CA ARG A 272 -9.66 20.82 22.71
C ARG A 272 -8.82 20.83 21.44
N TRP A 273 -8.62 19.65 20.86
CA TRP A 273 -8.00 19.50 19.54
C TRP A 273 -9.02 19.06 18.49
N VAL A 274 -8.77 19.41 17.24
CA VAL A 274 -9.50 18.96 16.05
C VAL A 274 -8.49 18.63 14.97
N ALA A 275 -8.63 17.48 14.31
CA ALA A 275 -7.73 17.07 13.23
C ALA A 275 -8.45 16.22 12.19
N ILE A 276 -7.93 16.24 10.96
CA ILE A 276 -8.19 15.20 9.97
C ILE A 276 -7.02 14.23 10.06
N SER A 277 -7.30 12.98 10.40
CA SER A 277 -6.26 11.98 10.69
C SER A 277 -6.14 10.89 9.62
N SER A 278 -7.12 10.80 8.70
CA SER A 278 -7.13 9.89 7.55
C SER A 278 -8.18 10.31 6.51
N GLY A 279 -8.26 9.59 5.40
CA GLY A 279 -9.29 9.75 4.38
C GLY A 279 -9.21 8.72 3.25
N MET A 280 -10.20 8.73 2.36
CA MET A 280 -10.38 7.76 1.28
C MET A 280 -9.48 7.96 0.05
N PHE A 281 -8.47 8.80 0.19
CA PHE A 281 -7.54 9.19 -0.87
C PHE A 281 -6.20 8.50 -0.65
N GLU A 282 -5.50 8.22 -1.74
CA GLU A 282 -4.18 7.60 -1.72
C GLU A 282 -3.19 8.40 -0.90
N ASP A 283 -2.61 7.77 0.12
CA ASP A 283 -1.64 8.38 1.02
C ASP A 283 -0.21 8.31 0.45
N ARG A 284 0.77 8.83 1.21
CA ARG A 284 2.18 8.84 0.78
C ARG A 284 2.81 7.48 0.57
N GLU A 285 2.22 6.44 1.16
CA GLU A 285 2.69 5.06 1.07
C GLU A 285 1.99 4.30 -0.08
N GLY A 286 1.14 4.99 -0.86
CA GLY A 286 0.36 4.39 -1.92
C GLY A 286 -0.80 3.53 -1.39
N GLU A 287 -1.21 3.75 -0.14
CA GLU A 287 -2.30 3.04 0.51
C GLU A 287 -3.59 3.86 0.45
N ILE A 288 -4.75 3.20 0.53
CA ILE A 288 -6.06 3.87 0.58
C ILE A 288 -6.86 3.29 1.73
N VAL A 289 -7.27 4.11 2.69
CA VAL A 289 -8.24 3.72 3.70
C VAL A 289 -9.63 4.04 3.17
N SER A 290 -10.31 3.05 2.56
CA SER A 290 -11.58 3.30 1.84
C SER A 290 -12.62 4.00 2.73
N LYS A 291 -13.54 4.76 2.12
CA LYS A 291 -14.62 5.43 2.86
C LYS A 291 -15.40 4.45 3.75
N GLY A 292 -15.77 3.29 3.21
CA GLY A 292 -16.48 2.25 3.97
C GLY A 292 -15.66 1.67 5.12
N PHE A 293 -14.33 1.60 5.01
CA PHE A 293 -13.47 1.24 6.15
C PHE A 293 -13.61 2.28 7.26
N LEU A 294 -13.44 3.56 6.93
CA LEU A 294 -13.53 4.66 7.90
C LEU A 294 -14.90 4.69 8.57
N GLU A 295 -15.98 4.56 7.79
CA GLU A 295 -17.35 4.54 8.30
C GLU A 295 -17.57 3.37 9.27
N SER A 296 -17.12 2.16 8.89
CA SER A 296 -17.21 1.00 9.78
C SER A 296 -16.41 1.18 11.07
N ALA A 297 -15.24 1.82 11.01
CA ALA A 297 -14.41 2.08 12.20
C ALA A 297 -15.08 3.09 13.14
N VAL A 298 -15.68 4.13 12.59
CA VAL A 298 -16.44 5.12 13.37
C VAL A 298 -17.69 4.49 13.98
N GLU A 299 -18.39 3.61 13.26
CA GLU A 299 -19.55 2.88 13.78
C GLU A 299 -19.17 1.98 14.97
N VAL A 300 -18.06 1.24 14.85
CA VAL A 300 -17.51 0.43 15.95
C VAL A 300 -17.21 1.32 17.17
N ALA A 301 -16.55 2.46 16.96
CA ALA A 301 -16.20 3.37 18.05
C ALA A 301 -17.43 4.02 18.70
N ASP A 302 -18.45 4.36 17.92
CA ASP A 302 -19.74 4.84 18.43
C ASP A 302 -20.45 3.79 19.28
N ARG A 303 -20.40 2.52 18.88
CA ARG A 303 -21.01 1.39 19.58
C ARG A 303 -20.27 1.03 20.87
N VAL A 304 -18.94 0.97 20.82
CA VAL A 304 -18.10 0.60 21.97
C VAL A 304 -17.93 1.76 22.96
N GLY A 305 -18.00 3.00 22.47
CA GLY A 305 -17.76 4.20 23.27
C GLY A 305 -16.27 4.50 23.49
N ASP A 306 -15.37 3.72 22.88
CA ASP A 306 -13.93 3.97 22.87
C ASP A 306 -13.48 4.36 21.46
N ARG A 307 -12.79 5.49 21.37
CA ARG A 307 -12.23 6.04 20.13
C ARG A 307 -10.71 5.98 20.14
N GLY A 308 -10.08 5.51 21.22
CA GLY A 308 -8.63 5.48 21.42
C GLY A 308 -8.02 6.82 21.84
N PRO A 309 -6.73 6.82 22.24
CA PRO A 309 -6.02 8.01 22.72
C PRO A 309 -5.44 8.87 21.59
N LEU A 310 -5.06 10.11 21.93
CA LEU A 310 -4.11 10.94 21.19
C LEU A 310 -2.70 10.72 21.76
N MET A 311 -1.74 10.35 20.91
CA MET A 311 -0.37 9.97 21.28
C MET A 311 0.68 10.84 20.55
N ILE A 312 1.96 10.64 20.86
CA ILE A 312 3.09 11.21 20.10
C ILE A 312 3.78 10.07 19.33
N TYR A 313 3.85 10.20 18.01
CA TYR A 313 4.66 9.32 17.14
C TYR A 313 4.37 7.81 17.27
N HIS A 314 3.15 7.41 17.62
CA HIS A 314 2.75 6.02 17.84
C HIS A 314 3.58 5.31 18.95
N ILE A 315 4.22 6.08 19.85
CA ILE A 315 5.08 5.52 20.90
C ILE A 315 4.22 5.19 22.13
N PRO A 316 4.14 3.92 22.57
CA PRO A 316 3.42 3.55 23.77
C PRO A 316 3.87 4.35 25.00
N GLY A 317 2.92 4.83 25.81
CA GLY A 317 3.21 5.66 26.99
C GLY A 317 3.33 7.16 26.73
N THR A 318 3.24 7.62 25.47
CA THR A 318 3.27 9.06 25.11
C THR A 318 1.87 9.67 24.92
N ARG A 319 0.89 9.16 25.66
CA ARG A 319 -0.48 9.66 25.60
C ARG A 319 -0.51 11.13 26.04
N ILE A 320 -1.14 11.97 25.22
CA ILE A 320 -1.32 13.41 25.47
C ILE A 320 -2.78 13.84 25.42
N GLY A 321 -3.71 12.97 25.03
CA GLY A 321 -5.13 13.31 25.01
C GLY A 321 -6.04 12.11 24.79
N SER A 322 -7.34 12.41 24.75
CA SER A 322 -8.42 11.49 24.40
C SER A 322 -9.09 11.94 23.12
N CYS A 323 -9.77 11.02 22.43
CA CYS A 323 -10.69 11.32 21.33
C CYS A 323 -12.13 11.08 21.81
N ASP A 324 -12.99 12.08 21.68
CA ASP A 324 -14.40 11.99 22.08
C ASP A 324 -15.37 12.23 20.91
N PHE A 325 -14.84 12.56 19.72
CA PHE A 325 -15.61 12.77 18.50
C PHE A 325 -14.89 12.17 17.29
N GLN A 326 -15.64 11.46 16.46
CA GLN A 326 -15.21 10.96 15.15
C GLN A 326 -16.35 11.03 14.13
N ALA A 327 -16.04 11.48 12.93
CA ALA A 327 -16.98 11.49 11.81
C ALA A 327 -16.24 11.32 10.47
N VAL A 328 -16.90 10.66 9.52
CA VAL A 328 -16.46 10.64 8.12
C VAL A 328 -17.25 11.70 7.36
N ILE A 329 -16.54 12.63 6.72
CA ILE A 329 -17.14 13.81 6.06
C ILE A 329 -16.39 14.04 4.76
N GLY A 330 -17.10 14.03 3.63
CA GLY A 330 -16.45 14.13 2.31
C GLY A 330 -15.46 12.98 2.01
N GLY A 331 -15.49 11.90 2.77
CA GLY A 331 -14.49 10.82 2.70
C GLY A 331 -13.23 11.07 3.54
N PHE A 332 -13.18 12.13 4.34
CA PHE A 332 -12.14 12.36 5.34
C PHE A 332 -12.58 11.93 6.73
N LEU A 333 -11.65 11.45 7.55
CA LEU A 333 -11.87 11.17 8.96
C LEU A 333 -11.56 12.42 9.79
N LEU A 334 -12.61 13.11 10.25
CA LEU A 334 -12.52 14.23 11.19
C LEU A 334 -12.61 13.70 12.62
N GLU A 335 -11.63 14.06 13.44
CA GLU A 335 -11.55 13.67 14.85
C GLU A 335 -11.41 14.90 15.75
N SER A 336 -11.96 14.82 16.96
CA SER A 336 -11.75 15.81 18.01
C SER A 336 -11.70 15.16 19.38
N GLY A 337 -11.06 15.85 20.33
CA GLY A 337 -11.01 15.44 21.71
C GLY A 337 -10.28 16.44 22.59
N LEU A 338 -9.94 16.02 23.81
CA LEU A 338 -9.28 16.88 24.79
C LEU A 338 -7.84 16.45 25.00
N PHE A 339 -6.97 17.42 25.27
CA PHE A 339 -5.67 17.09 25.86
C PHE A 339 -5.87 16.64 27.31
N ASP A 340 -5.07 15.66 27.72
CA ASP A 340 -5.10 15.17 29.10
C ASP A 340 -4.48 16.21 30.05
N ASP A 341 -4.89 16.24 31.31
CA ASP A 341 -4.30 17.15 32.30
C ASP A 341 -3.03 16.56 32.94
N THR A 342 -2.04 16.26 32.10
CA THR A 342 -0.74 15.71 32.51
C THR A 342 0.40 16.67 32.17
N GLU A 343 1.55 16.54 32.85
CA GLU A 343 2.72 17.36 32.54
C GLU A 343 3.17 17.20 31.08
N VAL A 344 3.13 15.98 30.55
CA VAL A 344 3.52 15.68 29.16
C VAL A 344 2.56 16.35 28.18
N ALA A 345 1.26 16.23 28.40
CA ALA A 345 0.25 16.85 27.56
C ALA A 345 0.33 18.39 27.56
N ARG A 346 0.55 19.02 28.73
CA ARG A 346 0.71 20.48 28.81
C ARG A 346 1.93 20.97 28.02
N LYS A 347 3.07 20.25 28.11
CA LYS A 347 4.27 20.55 27.30
C LYS A 347 4.01 20.33 25.81
N ALA A 348 3.27 19.29 25.44
CA ALA A 348 2.88 19.05 24.06
C ALA A 348 1.99 20.17 23.52
N VAL A 349 1.01 20.64 24.30
CA VAL A 349 0.15 21.78 23.92
C VAL A 349 0.97 23.05 23.73
N GLU A 350 1.89 23.38 24.64
CA GLU A 350 2.78 24.54 24.50
C GLU A 350 3.59 24.47 23.20
N HIS A 351 4.22 23.33 22.93
CA HIS A 351 4.97 23.11 21.69
C HIS A 351 4.09 23.21 20.44
N LEU A 352 2.91 22.58 20.45
CA LEU A 352 1.99 22.57 19.30
C LEU A 352 1.33 23.94 19.09
N LYS A 353 1.29 24.83 20.09
CA LYS A 353 0.80 26.21 19.90
C LYS A 353 1.76 27.02 19.04
N GLU A 354 3.06 26.78 19.19
CA GLU A 354 4.11 27.47 18.44
C GLU A 354 4.41 26.79 17.10
N HIS A 355 4.29 25.46 17.05
CA HIS A 355 4.74 24.64 15.93
C HIS A 355 3.64 23.79 15.29
N GLY A 356 2.36 24.03 15.59
CA GLY A 356 1.27 23.16 15.13
C GLY A 356 1.20 22.98 13.62
N ASP A 357 1.63 23.99 12.86
CA ASP A 357 1.72 23.95 11.41
C ASP A 357 2.91 23.13 10.88
N ASP A 358 3.78 22.57 11.74
CA ASP A 358 4.86 21.65 11.37
C ASP A 358 4.48 20.18 11.62
N TYR A 359 3.30 19.93 12.17
CA TYR A 359 2.84 18.61 12.58
C TYR A 359 1.60 18.16 11.82
N GLY A 360 1.46 16.84 11.68
CA GLY A 360 0.27 16.17 11.21
C GLY A 360 -0.26 15.17 12.23
N VAL A 361 -1.35 14.49 11.87
CA VAL A 361 -1.94 13.40 12.61
C VAL A 361 -2.02 12.17 11.72
N SER A 362 -1.64 11.03 12.26
CA SER A 362 -1.78 9.72 11.60
C SER A 362 -2.53 8.76 12.52
N ILE A 363 -3.29 7.84 11.94
CA ILE A 363 -4.02 6.80 12.68
C ILE A 363 -3.22 5.51 12.72
N GLN A 364 -3.34 4.78 13.83
CA GLN A 364 -3.07 3.35 13.85
C GLN A 364 -4.40 2.60 13.88
N PHE A 365 -4.54 1.58 13.03
CA PHE A 365 -5.79 0.85 12.90
C PHE A 365 -5.56 -0.65 12.68
N PHE A 366 -6.58 -1.43 13.02
CA PHE A 366 -6.69 -2.84 12.70
C PHE A 366 -7.56 -3.02 11.45
N TYR A 367 -7.16 -3.94 10.57
CA TYR A 367 -7.89 -4.25 9.34
C TYR A 367 -7.98 -5.75 9.11
N VAL A 368 -9.06 -6.18 8.47
CA VAL A 368 -9.24 -7.57 8.03
C VAL A 368 -8.97 -7.72 6.54
N ASN A 369 -9.37 -6.72 5.74
CA ASN A 369 -9.38 -6.79 4.29
C ASN A 369 -8.43 -5.76 3.68
N LYS A 370 -7.23 -6.19 3.26
CA LYS A 370 -6.31 -5.38 2.45
C LYS A 370 -6.21 -5.97 1.05
N SER A 371 -6.49 -5.15 0.06
CA SER A 371 -6.38 -5.51 -1.35
C SER A 371 -4.93 -5.42 -1.84
N ALA A 372 -4.63 -6.12 -2.94
CA ALA A 372 -3.28 -6.16 -3.50
C ALA A 372 -2.78 -4.81 -4.03
N ASP A 373 -3.68 -3.85 -4.27
CA ASP A 373 -3.36 -2.48 -4.67
C ASP A 373 -3.32 -1.50 -3.48
N GLY A 374 -3.18 -2.02 -2.26
CA GLY A 374 -2.95 -1.21 -1.05
C GLY A 374 -4.20 -0.61 -0.43
N THR A 375 -5.42 -0.93 -0.91
CA THR A 375 -6.65 -0.40 -0.28
C THR A 375 -7.12 -1.29 0.88
N TYR A 376 -7.39 -0.65 2.02
CA TYR A 376 -8.08 -1.22 3.17
C TYR A 376 -9.60 -1.08 3.01
N TRP A 377 -10.30 -2.21 3.18
CA TRP A 377 -11.75 -2.34 3.06
C TRP A 377 -12.36 -2.71 4.41
N PRO A 378 -13.63 -2.37 4.66
CA PRO A 378 -14.30 -2.72 5.90
C PRO A 378 -14.27 -4.23 6.16
N PRO A 379 -14.34 -4.66 7.43
CA PRO A 379 -14.44 -3.81 8.62
C PRO A 379 -13.08 -3.24 9.06
N GLY A 380 -13.13 -2.05 9.65
CA GLY A 380 -11.98 -1.36 10.25
C GLY A 380 -12.18 -1.03 11.72
N VAL A 381 -11.08 -0.89 12.47
CA VAL A 381 -11.08 -0.39 13.85
C VAL A 381 -9.90 0.55 14.04
N ILE A 382 -10.14 1.79 14.45
CA ILE A 382 -9.05 2.73 14.78
C ILE A 382 -8.65 2.49 16.24
N LEU A 383 -7.35 2.26 16.46
CA LEU A 383 -6.78 1.96 17.78
C LEU A 383 -6.32 3.24 18.48
N GLU A 384 -5.70 4.15 17.74
CA GLU A 384 -5.18 5.41 18.24
C GLU A 384 -4.97 6.42 17.10
N ARG A 385 -4.65 7.67 17.47
CA ARG A 385 -4.05 8.64 16.56
C ARG A 385 -2.88 9.34 17.23
N SER A 386 -1.89 9.66 16.43
CA SER A 386 -0.64 10.25 16.89
C SER A 386 -0.37 11.56 16.22
N VAL A 387 0.09 12.54 16.99
CA VAL A 387 0.71 13.76 16.49
C VAL A 387 2.16 13.45 16.14
N LEU A 388 2.59 13.81 14.93
CA LEU A 388 3.93 13.55 14.40
C LEU A 388 4.34 14.64 13.40
N PRO A 389 5.65 14.84 13.13
CA PRO A 389 6.10 15.77 12.11
C PRO A 389 5.34 15.59 10.80
N ARG A 390 5.04 16.70 10.12
CA ARG A 390 4.19 16.66 8.93
C ARG A 390 4.73 15.73 7.85
N ASP A 391 6.04 15.67 7.66
CA ASP A 391 6.70 14.83 6.65
C ASP A 391 6.64 13.33 6.95
N THR A 392 6.25 12.95 8.18
CA THR A 392 6.11 11.55 8.59
C THR A 392 4.65 11.11 8.73
N ALA A 393 3.68 12.03 8.70
CA ALA A 393 2.28 11.67 8.59
C ALA A 393 2.00 10.97 7.26
N ALA A 394 1.38 9.79 7.32
CA ALA A 394 1.08 8.99 6.13
C ALA A 394 0.08 9.70 5.21
N PHE A 395 -0.99 10.26 5.79
CA PHE A 395 -2.07 10.94 5.06
C PHE A 395 -1.77 12.44 4.88
N PRO A 396 -1.45 12.89 3.64
CA PRO A 396 -1.00 14.26 3.41
C PRO A 396 -2.17 15.23 3.14
N TRP A 397 -3.43 14.78 3.25
CA TRP A 397 -4.60 15.50 2.71
C TRP A 397 -5.54 16.11 3.77
N ALA A 398 -5.03 16.69 4.84
CA ALA A 398 -5.75 17.10 6.04
C ALA A 398 -5.80 18.63 6.37
N THR A 399 -6.11 19.55 5.44
CA THR A 399 -6.31 20.99 5.80
C THR A 399 -7.67 21.24 6.44
N ILE A 400 -7.63 21.88 7.60
CA ILE A 400 -8.68 22.76 8.11
C ILE A 400 -8.11 24.19 8.12
N SER A 401 -8.49 25.02 7.15
CA SER A 401 -8.04 26.41 7.01
C SER A 401 -9.12 27.35 7.49
N LEU A 402 -9.03 27.79 8.72
CA LEU A 402 -10.04 28.63 9.34
C LEU A 402 -10.02 30.09 8.78
N LYS A 403 -10.66 30.34 7.63
CA LYS A 403 -11.07 31.66 7.15
C LYS A 403 -12.52 31.67 6.62
N GLU A 404 -13.23 32.72 7.04
CA GLU A 404 -14.61 33.13 6.69
C GLU A 404 -15.08 32.66 5.30
N LEU A 405 -16.20 31.92 5.26
CA LEU A 405 -17.02 31.68 4.07
C LEU A 405 -18.47 31.31 4.46
N GLY A 406 -19.38 31.57 3.51
CA GLY A 406 -20.83 31.71 3.70
C GLY A 406 -21.65 30.43 3.53
N GLU A 407 -22.95 30.58 3.77
CA GLU A 407 -23.92 29.47 3.86
C GLU A 407 -24.09 28.65 2.57
N MET A 408 -23.78 27.34 2.61
CA MET A 408 -24.58 26.25 2.02
C MET A 408 -24.20 24.90 2.69
N SER A 409 -25.18 24.04 2.98
CA SER A 409 -24.96 22.70 3.55
C SER A 409 -25.62 21.61 2.71
N LYS A 410 -24.82 20.76 2.04
CA LYS A 410 -25.23 19.45 1.50
C LYS A 410 -24.43 18.30 2.16
N VAL A 411 -24.00 18.52 3.39
CA VAL A 411 -23.11 17.64 4.14
C VAL A 411 -23.80 16.36 4.54
N LYS A 412 -23.35 15.23 3.98
CA LYS A 412 -23.73 13.88 4.43
C LYS A 412 -23.02 13.55 5.75
N ILE A 413 -23.56 14.04 6.86
CA ILE A 413 -23.20 13.67 8.24
C ILE A 413 -24.49 13.45 9.04
N SER A 414 -24.50 12.52 10.01
CA SER A 414 -25.70 12.32 10.84
C SER A 414 -26.01 13.57 11.66
N GLU A 415 -27.30 13.90 11.82
CA GLU A 415 -27.74 15.09 12.59
C GLU A 415 -27.18 15.09 14.01
N ARG A 416 -27.09 13.90 14.64
CA ARG A 416 -26.50 13.74 15.97
C ARG A 416 -25.03 14.20 16.00
N LYS A 417 -24.23 13.83 15.00
CA LYS A 417 -22.81 14.21 14.93
C LYS A 417 -22.63 15.66 14.53
N LEU A 418 -23.48 16.16 13.63
CA LEU A 418 -23.50 17.58 13.28
C LEU A 418 -23.78 18.44 14.51
N LYS A 419 -24.80 18.08 15.29
CA LYS A 419 -25.15 18.75 16.55
C LYS A 419 -23.98 18.70 17.54
N ALA A 420 -23.37 17.53 17.75
CA ALA A 420 -22.22 17.40 18.64
C ALA A 420 -21.03 18.27 18.20
N LEU A 421 -20.73 18.31 16.90
CA LEU A 421 -19.66 19.15 16.35
C LEU A 421 -19.92 20.65 16.59
N ARG A 422 -21.17 21.09 16.38
CA ARG A 422 -21.62 22.47 16.62
C ARG A 422 -21.58 22.85 18.09
N GLU A 423 -21.98 21.94 18.98
CA GLU A 423 -21.86 22.11 20.42
C GLU A 423 -20.39 22.21 20.87
N MET A 424 -19.49 21.46 20.23
CA MET A 424 -18.06 21.45 20.57
C MET A 424 -17.28 22.68 20.07
N LEU A 425 -17.56 23.13 18.85
CA LEU A 425 -16.75 24.14 18.14
C LEU A 425 -17.46 25.49 17.96
N GLY A 426 -18.77 25.54 18.19
CA GLY A 426 -19.62 26.65 17.79
C GLY A 426 -20.15 26.49 16.35
N GLU A 427 -21.31 27.08 16.07
CA GLU A 427 -22.01 26.93 14.79
C GLU A 427 -21.18 27.38 13.59
N GLU A 428 -20.63 28.60 13.67
CA GLU A 428 -19.81 29.18 12.60
C GLU A 428 -18.61 28.30 12.27
N LYS A 429 -17.97 27.73 13.29
CA LYS A 429 -16.77 26.93 13.13
C LYS A 429 -17.03 25.55 12.56
N ALA A 430 -18.10 24.93 13.02
CA ALA A 430 -18.54 23.66 12.48
C ALA A 430 -18.88 23.82 11.00
N ALA A 431 -19.66 24.84 10.62
CA ALA A 431 -20.03 25.08 9.22
C ALA A 431 -18.80 25.25 8.31
N GLU A 432 -17.84 26.07 8.73
CA GLU A 432 -16.59 26.30 8.01
C GLU A 432 -15.78 25.01 7.77
N ILE A 433 -15.67 24.15 8.78
CA ILE A 433 -14.95 22.88 8.66
C ILE A 433 -15.64 21.95 7.66
N LEU A 434 -16.97 21.86 7.71
CA LEU A 434 -17.73 20.98 6.84
C LEU A 434 -17.59 21.37 5.38
N GLU A 435 -17.71 22.65 5.07
CA GLU A 435 -17.56 23.18 3.71
C GLU A 435 -16.16 22.87 3.15
N GLN A 436 -15.12 23.02 3.97
CA GLN A 436 -13.74 22.76 3.55
C GLN A 436 -13.48 21.29 3.24
N LEU A 437 -14.08 20.38 4.01
CA LEU A 437 -13.93 18.95 3.79
C LEU A 437 -14.60 18.50 2.49
N GLU A 438 -15.75 19.05 2.15
CA GLU A 438 -16.43 18.75 0.88
C GLU A 438 -15.65 19.31 -0.32
N ASN A 439 -15.31 20.59 -0.27
CA ASN A 439 -14.54 21.25 -1.33
C ASN A 439 -13.16 20.58 -1.52
N GLY A 440 -12.51 20.18 -0.42
CA GLY A 440 -11.25 19.44 -0.46
C GLY A 440 -11.40 18.07 -1.13
N ALA A 441 -12.50 17.36 -0.84
CA ALA A 441 -12.76 16.05 -1.44
C ALA A 441 -13.01 16.16 -2.94
N GLU A 442 -13.82 17.13 -3.36
CA GLU A 442 -14.07 17.41 -4.78
C GLU A 442 -12.78 17.81 -5.50
N ALA A 443 -11.98 18.70 -4.91
CA ALA A 443 -10.69 19.12 -5.48
C ALA A 443 -9.71 17.95 -5.66
N LEU A 444 -9.63 17.01 -4.71
CA LEU A 444 -8.76 15.82 -4.85
C LEU A 444 -9.28 14.86 -5.92
N LYS A 445 -10.60 14.70 -6.04
CA LYS A 445 -11.22 13.91 -7.12
C LYS A 445 -10.93 14.53 -8.49
N GLU A 446 -11.09 15.85 -8.63
CA GLU A 446 -10.77 16.59 -9.84
C GLU A 446 -9.27 16.53 -10.18
N ALA A 447 -8.39 16.55 -9.18
CA ALA A 447 -6.95 16.40 -9.34
C ALA A 447 -6.49 14.97 -9.71
N GLY A 448 -7.45 14.04 -9.83
CA GLY A 448 -7.20 12.64 -10.20
C GLY A 448 -6.45 11.84 -9.15
N VAL A 449 -6.48 12.27 -7.88
CA VAL A 449 -5.91 11.48 -6.78
C VAL A 449 -6.70 10.18 -6.68
N ARG A 450 -6.02 9.03 -6.59
CA ARG A 450 -6.71 7.73 -6.51
C ARG A 450 -7.52 7.67 -5.22
N TRP A 451 -8.77 7.23 -5.34
CA TRP A 451 -9.70 7.12 -4.22
C TRP A 451 -10.61 5.90 -4.40
N LYS A 452 -11.23 5.43 -3.32
CA LYS A 452 -12.22 4.33 -3.37
C LYS A 452 -13.40 4.56 -2.42
N GLU A 453 -14.60 4.50 -3.00
CA GLU A 453 -15.87 4.37 -2.29
C GLU A 453 -16.38 2.93 -2.36
N VAL A 454 -17.17 2.52 -1.37
CA VAL A 454 -18.09 1.41 -1.56
C VAL A 454 -19.21 1.96 -2.45
N LEU A 455 -19.50 1.29 -3.58
CA LEU A 455 -20.68 1.61 -4.37
C LEU A 455 -21.89 1.13 -3.56
N GLU A 456 -22.58 2.05 -2.90
CA GLU A 456 -23.97 1.82 -2.50
C GLU A 456 -24.80 1.97 -3.78
N GLU A 457 -25.41 0.89 -4.26
CA GLU A 457 -26.41 0.99 -5.32
C GLU A 457 -27.63 1.70 -4.72
N ASP A 458 -27.97 2.87 -5.26
CA ASP A 458 -29.12 3.68 -4.88
C ASP A 458 -30.42 2.86 -5.05
N ASN A 459 -30.90 2.22 -3.97
CA ASN A 459 -32.27 1.71 -3.89
C ASN A 459 -33.21 2.89 -3.67
N ALA A 460 -33.57 3.57 -4.77
CA ALA A 460 -34.68 4.51 -4.81
C ALA A 460 -35.97 3.73 -5.12
N ASP A 461 -36.63 3.22 -4.08
CA ASP A 461 -38.04 2.81 -4.17
C ASP A 461 -38.90 4.08 -4.26
N GLU A 462 -39.46 4.35 -5.44
CA GLU A 462 -40.51 5.35 -5.61
C GLU A 462 -41.81 4.84 -4.96
N GLU A 463 -42.19 5.47 -3.85
CA GLU A 463 -43.55 5.43 -3.32
C GLU A 463 -44.51 6.11 -4.32
N GLY A 464 -45.33 5.30 -5.00
CA GLY A 464 -46.46 5.75 -5.80
C GLY A 464 -47.80 5.37 -5.14
N GLU A 465 -48.34 6.26 -4.33
CA GLU A 465 -49.74 6.22 -3.86
C GLU A 465 -50.71 6.78 -4.92
N ASP A 466 -51.77 6.00 -5.14
CA ASP A 466 -53.17 6.36 -5.44
C ASP A 466 -53.58 7.18 -6.70
N GLY A 467 -54.51 6.60 -7.46
CA GLY A 467 -55.16 7.25 -8.61
C GLY A 467 -56.19 6.39 -9.35
N THR A 468 -57.33 6.14 -8.72
CA THR A 468 -58.61 5.59 -9.23
C THR A 468 -59.02 6.00 -10.67
N GLY A 469 -59.70 5.11 -11.43
CA GLY A 469 -60.43 5.51 -12.65
C GLY A 469 -60.95 4.43 -13.61
N ALA A 470 -62.09 3.84 -13.24
CA ALA A 470 -63.10 3.06 -13.98
C ALA A 470 -63.19 3.06 -15.54
N ASP A 471 -63.56 1.86 -16.02
CA ASP A 471 -64.60 1.51 -17.04
C ASP A 471 -64.30 1.53 -18.56
N GLY A 472 -64.76 0.48 -19.25
CA GLY A 472 -64.78 0.40 -20.72
C GLY A 472 -64.66 -1.01 -21.32
N THR A 473 -65.80 -1.60 -21.66
CA THR A 473 -66.04 -2.97 -22.17
C THR A 473 -65.87 -3.15 -23.70
N ASN A 474 -65.81 -4.43 -24.12
CA ASN A 474 -66.11 -5.03 -25.45
C ASN A 474 -65.01 -4.99 -26.55
N ASP A 475 -64.83 -5.96 -27.47
CA ASP A 475 -65.33 -7.33 -27.71
C ASP A 475 -64.52 -7.92 -28.91
N ALA A 476 -64.39 -9.25 -28.95
CA ALA A 476 -64.12 -10.19 -30.05
C ALA A 476 -63.02 -9.99 -31.14
N GLY A 477 -62.10 -10.97 -31.22
CA GLY A 477 -61.72 -11.60 -32.50
C GLY A 477 -60.23 -11.98 -32.68
N PRO A 478 -59.87 -13.16 -33.25
CA PRO A 478 -58.71 -13.94 -32.81
C PRO A 478 -57.49 -13.87 -33.75
N GLY A 479 -56.29 -14.05 -33.19
CA GLY A 479 -55.04 -14.17 -33.95
C GLY A 479 -53.90 -14.80 -33.17
N THR A 480 -53.79 -16.13 -33.26
CA THR A 480 -52.58 -16.96 -33.30
C THR A 480 -51.39 -16.67 -32.38
N LYS A 481 -51.18 -17.65 -31.47
CA LYS A 481 -49.93 -18.09 -30.83
C LYS A 481 -48.65 -17.77 -31.61
N GLU A 482 -47.67 -17.20 -30.93
CA GLU A 482 -46.31 -17.72 -30.86
C GLU A 482 -45.69 -17.36 -29.50
N ALA A 483 -45.17 -18.38 -28.82
CA ALA A 483 -44.55 -18.32 -27.51
C ALA A 483 -43.12 -18.84 -27.64
N SER A 484 -42.16 -18.08 -27.14
CA SER A 484 -41.07 -18.55 -26.27
C SER A 484 -40.09 -17.37 -26.07
N ASP A 485 -40.12 -16.70 -24.94
CA ASP A 485 -39.42 -17.08 -23.70
C ASP A 485 -38.00 -16.49 -23.67
N ALA A 486 -37.94 -15.22 -23.28
CA ALA A 486 -36.72 -14.55 -22.84
C ALA A 486 -36.83 -14.44 -21.32
N GLY A 487 -36.15 -15.35 -20.62
CA GLY A 487 -36.06 -15.35 -19.16
C GLY A 487 -35.37 -14.08 -18.68
N ASP A 488 -36.16 -13.21 -18.09
CA ASP A 488 -35.75 -12.12 -17.22
C ASP A 488 -35.27 -12.74 -15.91
N GLY A 489 -33.95 -12.87 -15.77
CA GLY A 489 -33.30 -13.33 -14.55
C GLY A 489 -33.17 -12.15 -13.60
N GLY A 490 -34.23 -11.85 -12.85
CA GLY A 490 -34.14 -11.02 -11.66
C GLY A 490 -33.15 -11.67 -10.69
N GLU A 491 -31.99 -11.05 -10.50
CA GLU A 491 -31.08 -11.40 -9.43
C GLU A 491 -31.71 -10.93 -8.11
N GLU A 492 -32.15 -11.89 -7.29
CA GLU A 492 -32.49 -11.65 -5.90
C GLU A 492 -31.23 -11.13 -5.17
N ILE A 493 -31.25 -9.85 -4.82
CA ILE A 493 -30.25 -9.24 -3.95
C ILE A 493 -30.49 -9.79 -2.54
N PHE A 494 -29.58 -10.64 -2.07
CA PHE A 494 -29.53 -11.01 -0.66
C PHE A 494 -29.07 -9.79 0.15
N GLU A 495 -29.99 -9.15 0.85
CA GLU A 495 -29.67 -8.25 1.95
C GLU A 495 -28.90 -9.06 3.01
N PHE A 496 -27.58 -8.91 3.03
CA PHE A 496 -26.73 -9.63 3.97
C PHE A 496 -26.76 -8.93 5.33
N VAL A 497 -27.88 -9.05 6.02
CA VAL A 497 -27.96 -8.75 7.45
C VAL A 497 -27.22 -9.88 8.15
N LEU A 498 -26.02 -9.58 8.66
CA LEU A 498 -25.35 -10.48 9.59
C LEU A 498 -26.27 -10.64 10.81
N SER A 499 -26.78 -11.84 11.03
CA SER A 499 -27.55 -12.10 12.25
C SER A 499 -26.69 -11.86 13.48
N ASP A 500 -27.33 -11.55 14.61
CA ASP A 500 -26.62 -11.39 15.89
C ASP A 500 -25.78 -12.64 16.21
N GLU A 501 -26.22 -13.84 15.83
CA GLU A 501 -25.39 -15.06 15.97
C GLU A 501 -24.16 -15.08 15.06
N ALA A 502 -24.24 -14.52 13.85
CA ALA A 502 -23.09 -14.43 12.94
C ALA A 502 -22.07 -13.42 13.46
N LEU A 503 -22.53 -12.30 14.03
CA LEU A 503 -21.68 -11.31 14.70
C LEU A 503 -21.04 -11.87 15.96
N ASP A 504 -21.79 -12.58 16.81
CA ASP A 504 -21.25 -13.28 17.98
C ASP A 504 -20.26 -14.38 17.59
N GLY A 505 -20.46 -15.01 16.42
CA GLY A 505 -19.53 -15.96 15.83
C GLY A 505 -18.23 -15.31 15.38
N ILE A 506 -18.29 -14.11 14.79
CA ILE A 506 -17.12 -13.31 14.43
C ILE A 506 -16.41 -12.82 15.68
N ALA A 507 -17.13 -12.31 16.68
CA ALA A 507 -16.58 -11.86 17.96
C ALA A 507 -15.86 -13.00 18.70
N ARG A 508 -16.45 -14.21 18.75
CA ARG A 508 -15.78 -15.40 19.32
C ARG A 508 -14.54 -15.81 18.54
N LYS A 509 -14.59 -15.82 17.21
CA LYS A 509 -13.41 -16.17 16.39
C LYS A 509 -12.30 -15.11 16.50
N LEU A 510 -12.68 -13.85 16.64
CA LEU A 510 -11.74 -12.75 16.89
C LEU A 510 -11.12 -12.89 18.28
N ASP A 511 -11.92 -13.19 19.30
CA ASP A 511 -11.44 -13.43 20.67
C ASP A 511 -10.53 -14.67 20.75
N GLU A 512 -10.89 -15.78 20.09
CA GLU A 512 -10.05 -16.98 19.94
C GLU A 512 -8.73 -16.66 19.22
N ARG A 513 -8.79 -15.93 18.10
CA ARG A 513 -7.59 -15.57 17.33
C ARG A 513 -6.70 -14.58 18.08
N ILE A 514 -7.28 -13.60 18.78
CA ILE A 514 -6.54 -12.70 19.67
C ILE A 514 -5.91 -13.51 20.80
N ARG A 515 -6.62 -14.48 21.40
CA ARG A 515 -6.06 -15.36 22.43
C ARG A 515 -4.92 -16.23 21.90
N ASP A 516 -5.05 -16.76 20.68
CA ASP A 516 -4.02 -17.58 20.04
C ASP A 516 -2.82 -16.74 19.62
N GLU A 517 -3.02 -15.53 19.12
CA GLU A 517 -1.96 -14.63 18.67
C GLU A 517 -1.22 -13.99 19.85
N ILE A 518 -1.94 -13.59 20.91
CA ILE A 518 -1.38 -13.27 22.22
C ILE A 518 -0.66 -14.49 22.78
N GLY A 519 -1.27 -15.68 22.73
CA GLY A 519 -0.64 -16.92 23.19
C GLY A 519 0.67 -17.24 22.47
N GLN A 520 0.71 -17.05 21.15
CA GLN A 520 1.88 -17.36 20.33
C GLN A 520 2.97 -16.29 20.40
N GLN A 521 2.62 -15.02 20.59
CA GLN A 521 3.60 -13.92 20.59
C GLN A 521 3.98 -13.45 21.99
N LEU A 522 3.03 -13.34 22.92
CA LEU A 522 3.29 -12.86 24.28
C LEU A 522 3.85 -13.95 25.20
N VAL A 523 3.51 -15.24 25.02
CA VAL A 523 4.09 -16.30 25.88
C VAL A 523 5.61 -16.42 25.70
N PRO A 524 6.16 -16.51 24.46
CA PRO A 524 7.62 -16.53 24.29
C PRO A 524 8.29 -15.23 24.76
N ALA A 525 7.61 -14.08 24.62
CA ALA A 525 8.13 -12.81 25.12
C ALA A 525 8.16 -12.75 26.67
N LEU A 526 7.15 -13.30 27.34
CA LEU A 526 7.11 -13.43 28.80
C LEU A 526 8.13 -14.44 29.32
N GLU A 527 8.36 -15.54 28.60
CA GLU A 527 9.45 -16.48 28.88
C GLU A 527 10.81 -15.78 28.73
N GLY A 528 11.03 -15.03 27.65
CA GLY A 528 12.23 -14.23 27.45
C GLY A 528 12.45 -13.17 28.54
N LEU A 529 11.39 -12.54 29.04
CA LEU A 529 11.48 -11.61 30.19
C LEU A 529 11.86 -12.32 31.49
N ASN A 530 11.39 -13.55 31.71
CA ASN A 530 11.79 -14.35 32.88
C ASN A 530 13.24 -14.82 32.78
N GLU A 531 13.72 -15.18 31.58
CA GLU A 531 15.12 -15.46 31.32
C GLU A 531 16.00 -14.23 31.58
N LEU A 532 15.60 -13.06 31.07
CA LEU A 532 16.30 -11.80 31.30
C LEU A 532 16.33 -11.43 32.79
N ARG A 533 15.23 -11.62 33.51
CA ARG A 533 15.15 -11.40 34.96
C ARG A 533 16.08 -12.35 35.72
N THR A 534 16.22 -13.59 35.26
CA THR A 534 17.13 -14.57 35.85
C THR A 534 18.58 -14.17 35.60
N ALA A 535 18.92 -13.80 34.36
CA ALA A 535 20.25 -13.30 34.01
C ALA A 535 20.63 -12.04 34.81
N LEU A 536 19.70 -11.11 35.03
CA LEU A 536 19.93 -9.92 35.87
C LEU A 536 20.21 -10.28 37.34
N LYS A 537 19.53 -11.29 37.88
CA LYS A 537 19.80 -11.78 39.24
C LYS A 537 21.19 -12.42 39.35
N GLU A 538 21.59 -13.19 38.35
CA GLU A 538 22.92 -13.81 38.29
C GLU A 538 24.01 -12.74 38.19
N MET A 539 23.86 -11.76 37.29
CA MET A 539 24.79 -10.63 37.19
C MET A 539 24.90 -9.83 38.50
N ALA A 540 23.77 -9.61 39.20
CA ALA A 540 23.80 -8.92 40.48
C ALA A 540 24.55 -9.73 41.56
N ALA A 541 24.44 -11.07 41.54
CA ALA A 541 25.19 -11.95 42.42
C ALA A 541 26.70 -11.92 42.10
N ASP A 542 27.07 -11.98 40.82
CA ASP A 542 28.47 -11.89 40.37
C ASP A 542 29.11 -10.55 40.78
N ILE A 543 28.38 -9.44 40.64
CA ILE A 543 28.86 -8.11 41.08
C ILE A 543 29.07 -8.10 42.60
N ALA A 544 28.18 -8.70 43.38
CA ALA A 544 28.32 -8.79 44.83
C ALA A 544 29.55 -9.62 45.23
N GLU A 545 29.80 -10.74 44.54
CA GLU A 545 30.97 -11.58 44.77
C GLU A 545 32.28 -10.86 44.40
N LEU A 546 32.30 -10.16 43.26
CA LEU A 546 33.45 -9.34 42.84
C LEU A 546 33.77 -8.23 43.84
N ARG A 547 32.75 -7.54 44.36
CA ARG A 547 32.92 -6.52 45.42
C ARG A 547 33.54 -7.12 46.68
N LYS A 548 33.05 -8.28 47.12
CA LYS A 548 33.60 -8.99 48.28
C LYS A 548 35.06 -9.40 48.05
N ALA A 549 35.38 -9.95 46.88
CA ALA A 549 36.74 -10.33 46.52
C ALA A 549 37.68 -9.11 46.45
N GLU A 550 37.19 -7.96 45.98
CA GLU A 550 37.95 -6.71 45.96
C GLU A 550 38.20 -6.17 47.37
N GLU A 551 37.19 -6.19 48.25
CA GLU A 551 37.34 -5.83 49.66
C GLU A 551 38.37 -6.73 50.37
N GLU A 552 38.32 -8.04 50.16
CA GLU A 552 39.29 -8.98 50.72
C GLU A 552 40.71 -8.68 50.23
N ARG A 553 40.89 -8.40 48.92
CA ARG A 553 42.17 -7.97 48.35
C ARG A 553 42.65 -6.64 48.92
N LEU A 554 41.75 -5.68 49.15
CA LEU A 554 42.09 -4.40 49.76
C LEU A 554 42.52 -4.59 51.23
N VAL A 555 41.84 -5.44 51.99
CA VAL A 555 42.21 -5.81 53.36
C VAL A 555 43.57 -6.51 53.39
N GLU A 556 43.82 -7.44 52.48
CA GLU A 556 45.11 -8.13 52.37
C GLU A 556 46.24 -7.16 52.01
N LYS A 557 46.05 -6.31 51.00
CA LYS A 557 47.01 -5.24 50.66
C LYS A 557 47.26 -4.31 51.84
N ALA A 558 46.22 -3.94 52.58
CA ALA A 558 46.34 -3.10 53.77
C ALA A 558 47.16 -3.78 54.90
N ARG A 559 47.08 -5.11 55.04
CA ARG A 559 47.91 -5.87 56.00
C ARG A 559 49.40 -5.87 55.63
N HIS A 560 49.73 -5.80 54.35
CA HIS A 560 51.11 -5.78 53.85
C HIS A 560 51.73 -4.38 53.73
N LEU A 561 50.95 -3.31 53.98
CA LEU A 561 51.50 -1.97 54.01
C LEU A 561 52.44 -1.78 55.23
N PRO A 562 53.64 -1.21 55.05
CA PRO A 562 54.52 -0.87 56.15
C PRO A 562 53.78 0.02 57.17
N ARG A 563 53.97 -0.24 58.48
CA ARG A 563 53.31 0.52 59.57
C ARG A 563 53.51 2.05 59.47
N ALA A 564 54.58 2.50 58.83
CA ALA A 564 54.85 3.91 58.55
C ALA A 564 53.81 4.55 57.58
N THR A 565 53.28 3.79 56.63
CA THR A 565 52.31 4.24 55.62
C THR A 565 50.89 4.32 56.19
N MET A 566 50.49 3.35 57.03
CA MET A 566 49.19 3.36 57.72
C MET A 566 48.99 4.58 58.65
N ARG A 567 50.07 5.12 59.23
CA ARG A 567 50.01 6.35 60.05
C ARG A 567 49.73 7.62 59.23
N ARG A 568 49.97 7.62 57.92
CA ARG A 568 49.75 8.80 57.07
C ARG A 568 48.29 8.93 56.62
N ILE A 569 47.58 7.82 56.47
CA ILE A 569 46.14 7.78 56.07
C ILE A 569 45.21 8.19 57.23
N ARG A 570 45.64 8.02 58.49
CA ARG A 570 44.86 8.40 59.69
C ARG A 570 45.04 9.84 60.17
N ARG A 571 45.77 10.70 59.45
CA ARG A 571 45.76 12.15 59.76
C ARG A 571 44.66 12.81 58.92
N PRO A 572 43.54 13.24 59.51
CA PRO A 572 42.67 14.17 58.83
C PRO A 572 43.50 15.44 58.60
N THR A 573 43.62 15.85 57.34
CA THR A 573 44.07 17.19 56.98
C THR A 573 43.13 18.18 57.68
N ARG A 574 43.69 18.95 58.62
CA ARG A 574 42.97 19.77 59.60
C ARG A 574 42.45 21.10 59.02
N ASP A 575 42.39 21.26 57.69
CA ASP A 575 42.17 22.56 57.05
C ASP A 575 40.89 22.68 56.19
N ASN A 576 39.97 21.71 56.25
CA ASN A 576 38.62 21.93 55.73
C ASN A 576 37.66 22.15 56.91
N PRO A 577 37.00 23.33 57.01
CA PRO A 577 35.94 23.52 58.00
C PRO A 577 34.81 22.52 57.72
N PRO A 578 34.12 22.03 58.76
CA PRO A 578 33.00 21.12 58.59
C PRO A 578 31.92 21.81 57.75
N LEU A 579 31.54 21.16 56.65
CA LEU A 579 30.26 21.44 56.00
C LEU A 579 29.19 21.17 57.06
N THR A 580 28.52 22.23 57.48
CA THR A 580 27.32 22.15 58.32
C THR A 580 26.31 21.25 57.61
N GLU A 581 26.09 20.07 58.17
CA GLU A 581 24.93 19.24 57.87
C GLU A 581 23.69 20.09 58.15
N LYS A 582 22.92 20.38 57.11
CA LYS A 582 21.52 20.74 57.28
C LYS A 582 20.83 19.46 57.72
N GLU A 583 20.32 19.46 58.95
CA GLU A 583 19.28 18.55 59.39
C GLU A 583 18.11 18.64 58.39
N THR A 584 18.02 17.64 57.51
CA THR A 584 16.76 17.31 56.84
C THR A 584 16.08 16.28 57.72
N ASP A 585 15.29 16.77 58.66
CA ASP A 585 14.30 15.97 59.36
C ASP A 585 13.29 15.43 58.33
N GLY A 586 13.16 14.11 58.25
CA GLY A 586 11.91 13.48 57.81
C GLY A 586 11.84 12.86 56.41
N GLU A 587 12.91 12.31 55.86
CA GLU A 587 12.79 11.37 54.73
C GLU A 587 13.12 9.95 55.21
N GLU A 588 12.08 9.11 55.32
CA GLU A 588 12.25 7.66 55.50
C GLU A 588 13.04 7.12 54.30
N GLU A 589 14.17 6.44 54.56
CA GLU A 589 14.90 5.70 53.53
C GLU A 589 14.01 4.57 52.99
N ILE A 590 13.27 4.84 51.91
CA ILE A 590 12.54 3.82 51.18
C ILE A 590 13.58 2.93 50.48
N SER A 591 13.56 1.65 50.80
CA SER A 591 14.50 0.71 50.17
C SER A 591 14.25 0.61 48.66
N LEU A 592 15.30 0.36 47.88
CA LEU A 592 15.19 0.10 46.43
C LEU A 592 14.18 -1.03 46.10
N ALA A 593 13.98 -1.96 47.03
CA ALA A 593 12.96 -3.01 46.91
C ALA A 593 11.53 -2.47 47.05
N GLU A 594 11.28 -1.52 47.96
CA GLU A 594 9.97 -0.86 48.09
C GLU A 594 9.64 0.06 46.92
N VAL A 595 10.64 0.75 46.37
CA VAL A 595 10.46 1.53 45.14
C VAL A 595 10.06 0.62 43.99
N ALA A 596 10.70 -0.55 43.86
CA ALA A 596 10.35 -1.54 42.84
C ALA A 596 8.95 -2.17 43.06
N GLU A 597 8.55 -2.45 44.30
CA GLU A 597 7.23 -3.00 44.64
C GLU A 597 6.09 -2.00 44.36
N ARG A 598 6.30 -0.70 44.66
CA ARG A 598 5.34 0.37 44.33
C ARG A 598 5.21 0.61 42.84
N SER A 599 6.32 0.57 42.11
CA SER A 599 6.33 0.75 40.65
C SER A 599 5.57 -0.36 39.90
N LEU A 600 5.44 -1.54 40.51
CA LEU A 600 4.75 -2.70 39.95
C LEU A 600 3.30 -2.85 40.46
N GLY A 601 2.80 -1.92 41.28
CA GLY A 601 1.43 -1.96 41.81
C GLY A 601 1.16 -3.11 42.78
N LEU A 602 2.20 -3.66 43.43
CA LEU A 602 2.08 -4.85 44.29
C LEU A 602 1.81 -4.52 45.77
N LYS A 603 1.87 -3.25 46.15
CA LYS A 603 1.42 -2.71 47.43
C LYS A 603 0.78 -1.34 47.18
N GLU A 604 -0.43 -1.16 47.71
CA GLU A 604 -1.09 0.16 47.82
C GLU A 604 -0.36 1.07 48.82
#